data_AF-A0A3A8HBA1-F1
#
_entry.id   AF-A0A3A8HBA1-F1
#
_cell.length_a   1.000
_cell.length_b   1.000
_cell.length_c   1.000
_cell.angle_alpha   90.00
_cell.angle_beta   90.00
_cell.angle_gamma   90.00
#
_symmetry.space_group_name_H-M   'P 1'
#
loop_
_entity.id
_entity.type
_entity.pdbx_description
1 polymer ?
#
loop_
_entity_poly.entity_id
_entity_poly.type
_entity_poly.pdbx_seq_one_letter_code
_entity_poly.pdbx_strand_id
1 'polypeptide(L)'
;MGMYGEVLGIGPFRRELVPFLQQPAEWHEATHEGSVIAVRVFASPEGSSRSRELAGCMGAEAWDFNTHALDPWRVDVEAVRRFLYSDEAHQLECFLMLRDAGFEFYFRPNG
;
A
#
# COMPACT_ATOMS: atom_id res chain seq x y z
N MET A 1 -4.02 -4.66 -22.86
CA MET A 1 -4.39 -3.87 -21.67
C MET A 1 -4.20 -4.77 -20.46
N GLY A 2 -3.28 -4.40 -19.56
CA GLY A 2 -2.97 -5.17 -18.35
C GLY A 2 -3.67 -4.57 -17.14
N MET A 3 -4.02 -5.41 -16.18
CA MET A 3 -4.60 -4.98 -14.90
C MET A 3 -3.52 -4.28 -14.06
N TYR A 4 -3.74 -3.01 -13.72
CA TYR A 4 -2.98 -2.25 -12.75
C TYR A 4 -3.40 -2.70 -11.35
N GLY A 5 -2.44 -3.02 -10.48
CA GLY A 5 -2.73 -3.32 -9.07
C GLY A 5 -2.23 -2.19 -8.19
N GLU A 6 -3.06 -1.66 -7.30
CA GLU A 6 -2.62 -0.71 -6.28
C GLU A 6 -3.03 -1.14 -4.88
N VAL A 7 -2.22 -0.77 -3.89
CA VAL A 7 -2.56 -0.91 -2.47
C VAL A 7 -2.68 0.48 -1.89
N LEU A 8 -3.86 0.77 -1.33
CA LEU A 8 -4.14 2.00 -0.59
C LEU A 8 -4.06 1.73 0.90
N GLY A 9 -3.49 2.65 1.66
CA GLY A 9 -3.59 2.72 3.11
C GLY A 9 -4.55 3.85 3.51
N ILE A 10 -5.46 3.59 4.45
CA ILE A 10 -6.38 4.59 5.00
C ILE A 10 -6.23 4.58 6.51
N GLY A 11 -5.96 5.74 7.10
CA GLY A 11 -5.70 5.83 8.53
C GLY A 11 -5.51 7.24 9.05
N PRO A 12 -5.32 7.39 10.38
CA PRO A 12 -5.14 8.69 11.00
C PRO A 12 -3.79 9.28 10.62
N PHE A 13 -3.81 10.51 10.12
CA PHE A 13 -2.60 11.27 9.87
C PHE A 13 -1.88 11.57 11.18
N ARG A 14 -0.56 11.39 11.16
CA ARG A 14 0.34 11.89 12.18
C ARG A 14 1.53 12.55 11.51
N ARG A 15 2.01 13.68 12.03
CA ARG A 15 3.12 14.40 11.41
C ARG A 15 4.42 13.59 11.37
N GLU A 16 4.60 12.67 12.31
CA GLU A 16 5.69 11.69 12.31
C GLU A 16 5.67 10.73 11.12
N LEU A 17 4.51 10.52 10.49
CA LEU A 17 4.35 9.61 9.35
C LEU A 17 4.71 10.24 8.01
N VAL A 18 4.88 11.56 7.94
CA VAL A 18 5.16 12.31 6.70
C VAL A 18 6.31 11.71 5.88
N PRO A 19 7.46 11.29 6.45
CA PRO A 19 8.55 10.67 5.69
C PRO A 19 8.17 9.35 5.00
N PHE A 20 7.08 8.71 5.45
CA PHE A 20 6.60 7.43 4.94
C PHE A 20 5.40 7.57 3.99
N LEU A 21 4.95 8.81 3.74
CA LEU A 21 3.89 9.09 2.77
C LEU A 21 4.51 9.29 1.39
N GLN A 22 3.84 8.79 0.35
CA GLN A 22 4.33 8.98 -1.02
C GLN A 22 4.07 10.38 -1.57
N GLN A 23 3.13 11.10 -0.96
CA GLN A 23 2.86 12.49 -1.30
C GLN A 23 3.96 13.41 -0.72
N PRO A 24 4.27 14.53 -1.40
CA PRO A 24 5.21 15.51 -0.88
C PRO A 24 4.80 16.05 0.50
N ALA A 25 5.77 16.33 1.37
CA ALA A 25 5.52 16.79 2.72
C ALA A 25 4.69 18.08 2.78
N GLU A 26 4.83 18.95 1.78
CA GLU A 26 4.12 20.22 1.66
C GLU A 26 2.59 20.02 1.57
N TRP A 27 2.15 18.88 1.05
CA TRP A 27 0.72 18.56 0.92
C TRP A 27 0.06 18.31 2.27
N HIS A 28 0.86 18.06 3.31
CA HIS A 28 0.41 17.73 4.65
C HIS A 28 0.62 18.84 5.68
N GLU A 29 1.17 20.00 5.29
CA GLU A 29 1.44 21.13 6.22
C GLU A 29 0.20 21.59 6.98
N ALA A 30 -0.93 21.70 6.27
CA ALA A 30 -2.22 22.09 6.84
C ALA A 30 -3.07 20.91 7.32
N THR A 31 -2.58 19.66 7.22
CA THR A 31 -3.35 18.48 7.67
C THR A 31 -3.33 18.42 9.20
N HIS A 32 -4.51 18.36 9.80
CA HIS A 32 -4.64 18.24 11.25
C HIS A 32 -4.29 16.82 11.72
N GLU A 33 -3.56 16.73 12.83
CA GLU A 33 -3.31 15.46 13.54
C GLU A 33 -4.63 14.69 13.76
N GLY A 34 -4.61 13.39 13.47
CA GLY A 34 -5.76 12.50 13.58
C GLY A 34 -6.75 12.56 12.40
N SER A 35 -6.56 13.45 11.42
CA SER A 35 -7.39 13.46 10.21
C SER A 35 -7.25 12.15 9.44
N VAL A 36 -8.34 11.58 8.96
CA VAL A 36 -8.27 10.37 8.12
C VAL A 36 -7.72 10.75 6.75
N ILE A 37 -6.61 10.12 6.35
CA ILE A 37 -5.99 10.31 5.03
C ILE A 37 -5.96 8.98 4.28
N ALA A 38 -5.96 9.07 2.95
CA ALA A 38 -5.75 7.95 2.05
C ALA A 38 -4.41 8.13 1.32
N VAL A 39 -3.58 7.08 1.32
CA VAL A 39 -2.24 7.10 0.75
C VAL A 39 -2.01 5.88 -0.12
N ARG A 40 -1.29 6.05 -1.23
CA ARG A 40 -0.90 4.92 -2.07
C ARG A 40 0.39 4.34 -1.52
N VAL A 41 0.41 3.03 -1.28
CA VAL A 41 1.53 2.34 -0.65
C VAL A 41 2.31 1.52 -1.66
N PHE A 42 1.60 0.75 -2.49
CA PHE A 42 2.18 0.02 -3.62
C PHE A 42 1.43 0.34 -4.90
N ALA A 43 2.16 0.37 -6.01
CA ALA A 43 1.59 0.44 -7.35
C ALA A 43 2.33 -0.53 -8.25
N SER A 44 1.59 -1.36 -8.98
CA SER A 44 2.10 -2.23 -10.02
C SER A 44 1.57 -1.74 -11.37
N PRO A 45 2.32 -0.86 -12.06
CA PRO A 45 1.86 -0.23 -13.29
C PRO A 45 1.89 -1.16 -14.51
N GLU A 46 2.47 -2.36 -14.41
CA GLU A 46 2.74 -3.20 -15.57
C GLU A 46 2.25 -4.64 -15.39
N GLY A 47 1.24 -5.00 -16.18
CA GLY A 47 0.93 -6.39 -16.52
C GLY A 47 0.08 -7.15 -15.49
N SER A 48 -0.92 -7.86 -15.99
CA SER A 48 -1.84 -8.66 -15.17
C SER A 48 -1.13 -9.77 -14.37
N SER A 49 0.09 -10.17 -14.72
CA SER A 49 0.89 -11.13 -13.95
C SER A 49 1.43 -10.51 -12.67
N ARG A 50 1.94 -9.28 -12.73
CA ARG A 50 2.57 -8.60 -11.60
C ARG A 50 1.54 -8.11 -10.58
N SER A 51 0.37 -7.66 -11.05
CA SER A 51 -0.76 -7.32 -10.18
C SER A 51 -1.26 -8.54 -9.38
N ARG A 52 -1.28 -9.74 -9.99
CA ARG A 52 -1.62 -10.99 -9.29
C ARG A 52 -0.57 -11.40 -8.28
N GLU A 53 0.71 -11.23 -8.62
CA GLU A 53 1.81 -11.51 -7.69
C GLU A 53 1.78 -10.57 -6.49
N LEU A 54 1.52 -9.27 -6.69
CA LEU A 54 1.30 -8.31 -5.62
C LEU A 54 0.10 -8.70 -4.74
N ALA A 55 -1.03 -9.07 -5.35
CA ALA A 55 -2.19 -9.55 -4.60
C ALA A 55 -1.84 -10.78 -3.74
N GLY A 56 -1.12 -11.75 -4.30
CA GLY A 56 -0.65 -12.93 -3.58
C GLY A 56 0.27 -12.60 -2.40
N CYS A 57 1.20 -11.66 -2.56
CA CYS A 57 2.06 -11.19 -1.45
C CYS A 57 1.24 -10.55 -0.32
N MET A 58 0.15 -9.87 -0.68
CA MET A 58 -0.75 -9.22 0.27
C MET A 58 -1.79 -10.17 0.88
N GLY A 59 -1.79 -11.46 0.49
CA GLY A 59 -2.78 -12.43 0.93
C GLY A 59 -4.17 -12.22 0.31
N ALA A 60 -4.27 -11.49 -0.80
CA ALA A 60 -5.49 -11.24 -1.55
C ALA A 60 -5.59 -12.10 -2.81
N GLU A 61 -6.81 -12.49 -3.16
CA GLU A 61 -7.16 -13.08 -4.45
C GLU A 61 -7.48 -11.94 -5.44
N ALA A 62 -6.68 -11.79 -6.50
CA ALA A 62 -6.77 -10.64 -7.42
C ALA A 62 -8.14 -10.49 -8.13
N TRP A 63 -8.97 -11.53 -8.14
CA TRP A 63 -10.31 -11.54 -8.74
C TRP A 63 -11.44 -11.63 -7.71
N ASP A 64 -11.11 -11.65 -6.42
CA ASP A 64 -12.12 -11.61 -5.37
C ASP A 64 -12.55 -10.16 -5.12
N PHE A 65 -13.61 -9.75 -5.84
CA PHE A 65 -14.25 -8.44 -5.66
C PHE A 65 -14.88 -8.25 -4.27
N ASN A 66 -14.94 -9.29 -3.43
CA ASN A 66 -15.44 -9.18 -2.07
C ASN A 66 -14.32 -8.97 -1.03
N THR A 67 -13.05 -9.16 -1.40
CA THR A 67 -11.92 -9.11 -0.46
C THR A 67 -10.89 -8.08 -0.90
N HIS A 68 -11.30 -6.82 -0.90
CA HIS A 68 -10.41 -5.68 -1.12
C HIS A 68 -9.66 -5.28 0.14
N ALA A 69 -10.25 -5.47 1.32
CA ALA A 69 -9.61 -5.20 2.60
C ALA A 69 -8.53 -6.26 2.88
N LEU A 70 -7.31 -5.79 3.10
CA LEU A 70 -6.16 -6.62 3.44
C LEU A 70 -6.05 -6.73 4.96
N ASP A 71 -5.62 -7.89 5.44
CA ASP A 71 -5.11 -8.02 6.79
C ASP A 71 -3.60 -7.74 6.77
N PRO A 72 -3.14 -6.55 7.21
CA PRO A 72 -1.74 -6.17 7.08
C PRO A 72 -0.79 -6.98 7.98
N TRP A 73 -1.33 -7.71 8.96
CA TRP A 73 -0.56 -8.60 9.83
C TRP A 73 -0.36 -9.99 9.23
N ARG A 74 -1.12 -10.34 8.18
CA ARG A 74 -0.98 -11.60 7.44
C ARG A 74 -0.21 -11.47 6.13
N VAL A 75 0.21 -10.25 5.78
CA VAL A 75 1.04 -9.98 4.59
C VAL A 75 2.38 -10.70 4.70
N ASP A 76 2.79 -11.38 3.63
CA ASP A 76 4.10 -12.02 3.55
C ASP A 76 5.16 -10.97 3.20
N VAL A 77 5.75 -10.39 4.24
CA VAL A 77 6.78 -9.34 4.14
C VAL A 77 7.98 -9.79 3.31
N GLU A 78 8.36 -11.07 3.38
CA GLU A 78 9.50 -11.59 2.62
C GLU A 78 9.14 -11.80 1.15
N ALA A 79 7.91 -12.21 0.84
CA ALA A 79 7.42 -12.23 -0.54
C ALA A 79 7.38 -10.81 -1.12
N VAL A 80 6.85 -9.82 -0.38
CA VAL A 80 6.86 -8.41 -0.80
C VAL A 80 8.30 -7.93 -1.04
N ARG A 81 9.23 -8.22 -0.13
CA ARG A 81 10.64 -7.84 -0.28
C ARG A 81 11.28 -8.38 -1.57
N ARG A 82 10.92 -9.61 -1.98
CA ARG A 82 11.42 -10.23 -3.22
C ARG A 82 10.74 -9.69 -4.47
N PHE A 83 9.48 -9.27 -4.34
CA PHE A 83 8.70 -8.70 -5.42
C PHE A 83 9.14 -7.28 -5.80
N LEU A 84 9.55 -6.49 -4.81
CA LEU A 84 10.01 -5.12 -4.99
C LEU A 84 11.37 -5.08 -5.68
N TYR A 85 11.55 -4.10 -6.57
CA TYR A 85 12.87 -3.78 -7.08
C TYR A 85 13.76 -3.14 -6.00
N SER A 86 15.07 -3.13 -6.21
CA SER A 86 16.03 -2.61 -5.22
C SER A 86 15.84 -1.13 -4.88
N ASP A 87 15.33 -0.33 -5.82
CA ASP A 87 14.95 1.07 -5.66
C ASP A 87 13.57 1.28 -5.01
N GLU A 88 12.77 0.21 -4.87
CA GLU A 88 11.45 0.23 -4.24
C GLU A 88 11.48 -0.22 -2.77
N ALA A 89 12.66 -0.51 -2.21
CA ALA A 89 12.81 -1.02 -0.84
C ALA A 89 12.16 -0.11 0.23
N HIS A 90 12.16 1.21 0.00
CA HIS A 90 11.51 2.18 0.88
C HIS A 90 9.98 2.00 0.93
N GLN A 91 9.33 1.46 -0.11
CA GLN A 91 7.89 1.20 -0.10
C GLN A 91 7.49 0.16 0.95
N LEU A 92 8.34 -0.85 1.17
CA LEU A 92 8.11 -1.84 2.23
C LEU A 92 8.24 -1.20 3.62
N GLU A 93 9.22 -0.33 3.81
CA GLU A 93 9.36 0.44 5.05
C GLU A 93 8.11 1.31 5.30
N CYS A 94 7.63 2.03 4.29
CA CYS A 94 6.39 2.80 4.35
C CYS A 94 5.19 1.94 4.78
N PHE A 95 5.02 0.78 4.15
CA PHE A 95 3.93 -0.15 4.49
C PHE A 95 3.98 -0.58 5.96
N LEU A 96 5.16 -0.97 6.45
CA LEU A 96 5.33 -1.42 7.83
C LEU A 96 5.05 -0.30 8.84
N MET A 97 5.54 0.92 8.57
CA MET A 97 5.29 2.07 9.43
C MET A 97 3.81 2.46 9.47
N LEU A 98 3.13 2.44 8.33
CA LEU A 98 1.70 2.74 8.25
C LEU A 98 0.86 1.64 8.94
N ARG A 99 1.25 0.37 8.80
CA ARG A 99 0.60 -0.75 9.51
C ARG A 99 0.69 -0.56 11.01
N ASP A 100 1.89 -0.28 11.52
CA ASP A 100 2.12 -0.12 12.95
C ASP A 100 1.42 1.16 13.49
N ALA A 101 1.16 2.14 12.62
CA ALA A 101 0.35 3.32 12.92
C ALA A 101 -1.18 3.06 12.91
N GLY A 102 -1.62 1.85 12.55
CA GLY A 102 -3.03 1.45 12.53
C GLY A 102 -3.77 1.79 11.24
N PHE A 103 -3.07 1.91 10.12
CA PHE A 103 -3.73 2.05 8.81
C PHE A 103 -4.40 0.74 8.41
N GLU A 104 -5.57 0.86 7.80
CA GLU A 104 -6.23 -0.22 7.08
C GLU A 104 -5.75 -0.20 5.63
N PHE A 105 -5.61 -1.38 5.02
CA PHE A 105 -5.09 -1.48 3.66
C PHE A 105 -6.09 -2.13 2.72
N TYR A 106 -6.09 -1.66 1.48
CA TYR A 106 -7.04 -2.08 0.47
C TYR A 106 -6.33 -2.34 -0.86
N PHE A 107 -6.47 -3.55 -1.41
CA PHE A 107 -6.02 -3.88 -2.76
C PHE A 107 -7.10 -3.50 -3.78
N ARG A 108 -6.72 -2.73 -4.81
CA ARG A 108 -7.58 -2.33 -5.90
C ARG A 108 -7.01 -2.83 -7.24
N PRO A 109 -7.69 -3.77 -7.91
CA PRO A 109 -7.43 -4.06 -9.31
C PRO A 109 -8.05 -2.95 -10.17
N ASN A 110 -7.23 -2.11 -10.80
CA ASN A 110 -7.64 -1.13 -11.79
C ASN A 110 -7.40 -1.73 -13.19
N GLY A 111 -8.45 -2.00 -13.95
CA GLY A 111 -8.40 -2.63 -15.28
C GLY A 111 -9.03 -1.79 -16.36
#